data_AF-A0A2N5UZQ0-F1
#
_entry.id   AF-A0A2N5UZQ0-F1
#
_cell.length_a   1.000
_cell.length_b   1.000
_cell.length_c   1.000
_cell.angle_alpha   90.00
_cell.angle_beta   90.00
_cell.angle_gamma   90.00
#
_symmetry.space_group_name_H-M   'P 1'
#
loop_
_entity.id
_entity.type
_entity.pdbx_description
1 polymer ?
#
loop_
_entity_poly.entity_id
_entity_poly.type
_entity_poly.pdbx_seq_one_letter_code
_entity_poly.pdbx_strand_id
1 'polypeptide(L)'
;MRREGFCSGFRYNLAVRMNAFQCEMVARDGKVKFPDVRIERTNLARQAFSEAQLRGKLKLPDNPYIPGGSKEDLDPYTGQGKFSVAKKRANDAKSQQNNQNQQGGSCWEP
;
A
#
# COMPACT_ATOMS: atom_id res chain seq x y z
N MET A 1 20.06 37.13 -10.47
CA MET A 1 19.83 35.71 -10.08
C MET A 1 20.72 35.38 -8.89
N ARG A 2 20.13 35.18 -7.70
CA ARG A 2 20.88 34.75 -6.50
C ARG A 2 21.21 33.26 -6.65
N ARG A 3 22.50 32.90 -6.68
CA ARG A 3 22.99 31.54 -7.01
C ARG A 3 23.19 30.64 -5.79
N GLU A 4 22.86 31.11 -4.59
CA GLU A 4 23.12 30.39 -3.34
C GLU A 4 21.81 30.15 -2.59
N GLY A 5 21.50 28.88 -2.33
CA GLY A 5 20.24 28.46 -1.71
C GLY A 5 20.27 27.09 -1.05
N PHE A 6 21.44 26.46 -0.90
CA PHE A 6 21.55 25.19 -0.20
C PHE A 6 21.43 25.43 1.32
N CYS A 7 20.37 24.90 1.94
CA CYS A 7 20.21 24.95 3.39
C CYS A 7 20.35 23.53 3.97
N SER A 8 21.42 23.32 4.73
CA SER A 8 21.79 22.02 5.30
C SER A 8 20.71 21.45 6.23
N GLY A 9 20.02 22.31 7.00
CA GLY A 9 18.96 21.89 7.93
C GLY A 9 17.75 21.26 7.23
N PHE A 10 17.52 21.62 5.98
CA PHE A 10 16.43 21.08 5.17
C PHE A 10 16.87 19.96 4.22
N ARG A 11 18.19 19.74 4.06
CA ARG A 11 18.78 18.75 3.15
C ARG A 11 18.40 18.90 1.66
N TYR A 12 17.93 20.07 1.24
CA TYR A 12 17.67 20.39 -0.17
C TYR A 12 17.98 21.86 -0.48
N ASN A 13 18.14 22.17 -1.76
CA ASN A 13 18.34 23.54 -2.24
C ASN A 13 17.01 24.31 -2.25
N LEU A 14 16.91 25.37 -1.45
CA LEU A 14 15.73 26.23 -1.35
C LEU A 14 15.42 26.95 -2.66
N ALA A 15 16.41 27.29 -3.48
CA ALA A 15 16.16 27.89 -4.78
C ALA A 15 15.44 26.92 -5.72
N VAL A 16 15.86 25.64 -5.72
CA VAL A 16 15.18 24.58 -6.47
C VAL A 16 13.75 24.37 -5.94
N ARG A 17 13.58 24.37 -4.61
CA ARG A 17 12.27 24.24 -3.98
C ARG A 17 11.33 25.41 -4.34
N MET A 18 11.82 26.65 -4.22
CA MET A 18 11.03 27.85 -4.52
C MET A 18 10.59 27.89 -5.98
N ASN A 19 11.46 27.48 -6.91
CA ASN A 19 11.12 27.38 -8.32
C ASN A 19 10.15 26.21 -8.60
N ALA A 20 10.31 25.07 -7.93
CA ALA A 20 9.44 23.90 -8.10
C ALA A 20 8.02 24.15 -7.55
N PHE A 21 7.91 24.83 -6.41
CA PHE A 21 6.63 25.24 -5.82
C PHE A 21 6.22 26.65 -6.26
N GLN A 22 6.80 27.19 -7.34
CA GLN A 22 6.37 28.45 -7.93
C GLN A 22 5.04 28.25 -8.66
N CYS A 23 3.99 27.99 -7.89
CA CYS A 23 2.63 28.00 -8.38
C CYS A 23 2.12 29.43 -8.26
N GLU A 24 1.80 30.03 -9.39
CA GLU A 24 1.08 31.31 -9.44
C GLU A 24 -0.21 31.17 -8.62
N MET A 25 -0.28 31.83 -7.46
CA MET A 25 -1.37 31.63 -6.49
C MET A 25 -2.73 32.09 -7.02
N VAL A 26 -2.70 32.97 -8.03
CA VAL A 26 -3.85 33.54 -8.72
C VAL A 26 -3.69 33.22 -10.19
N ALA A 27 -4.68 32.61 -10.83
CA ALA A 27 -4.68 32.42 -12.27
C ALA A 27 -4.81 33.77 -12.99
N ARG A 28 -4.46 33.83 -14.29
CA ARG A 28 -4.58 35.06 -15.10
C ARG A 28 -5.98 35.67 -15.11
N ASP A 29 -7.01 34.89 -14.76
CA ASP A 29 -8.39 35.32 -14.63
C ASP A 29 -8.76 35.86 -13.23
N GLY A 30 -7.77 36.04 -12.34
CA GLY A 30 -7.97 36.55 -10.99
C GLY A 30 -8.45 35.50 -9.98
N LYS A 31 -8.63 34.23 -10.38
CA LYS A 31 -9.09 33.18 -9.46
C LYS A 31 -7.95 32.58 -8.66
N VAL A 32 -8.15 32.43 -7.36
CA VAL A 32 -7.19 31.77 -6.47
C VAL A 32 -7.07 30.28 -6.85
N LYS A 33 -5.85 29.82 -7.16
CA LYS A 33 -5.59 28.42 -7.53
C LYS A 33 -5.66 27.47 -6.33
N PHE A 34 -5.36 27.97 -5.13
CA PHE A 34 -5.49 27.21 -3.89
C PHE A 34 -6.85 27.45 -3.24
N PRO A 35 -7.72 26.45 -3.17
CA PRO A 35 -8.98 26.58 -2.46
C PRO A 35 -8.75 26.69 -0.95
N ASP A 36 -9.56 27.49 -0.25
CA ASP A 36 -9.60 27.43 1.22
C ASP A 36 -10.07 26.04 1.66
N VAL A 37 -9.20 25.33 2.37
CA VAL A 37 -9.41 23.96 2.85
C VAL A 37 -10.35 23.87 4.05
N ARG A 38 -10.65 24.99 4.70
CA ARG A 38 -11.61 25.03 5.82
C ARG A 38 -13.05 24.97 5.33
N ILE A 39 -13.29 25.36 4.08
CA ILE A 39 -14.62 25.45 3.50
C ILE A 39 -14.91 24.15 2.73
N GLU A 40 -15.95 23.43 3.16
CA GLU A 40 -16.41 22.26 2.42
C GLU A 40 -17.04 22.67 1.09
N ARG A 41 -16.49 22.14 -0.01
CA ARG A 41 -16.99 22.39 -1.36
C ARG A 41 -17.86 21.23 -1.83
N THR A 42 -19.13 21.25 -1.44
CA THR A 42 -20.12 20.23 -1.77
C THR A 42 -20.21 19.92 -3.27
N ASN A 43 -20.06 20.93 -4.14
CA ASN A 43 -20.03 20.76 -5.60
C ASN A 43 -18.87 19.86 -6.06
N LEU A 44 -17.66 20.08 -5.54
CA LEU A 44 -16.49 19.25 -5.88
C LEU A 44 -16.63 17.84 -5.31
N ALA A 45 -17.16 17.72 -4.08
CA ALA A 45 -17.41 16.42 -3.47
C ALA A 45 -18.41 15.60 -4.30
N ARG A 46 -19.52 16.22 -4.73
CA ARG A 46 -20.51 15.58 -5.60
C ARG A 46 -19.92 15.18 -6.96
N GLN A 47 -19.13 16.05 -7.57
CA GLN A 47 -18.46 15.76 -8.84
C GLN A 47 -17.52 14.56 -8.70
N ALA A 48 -16.63 14.58 -7.70
CA ALA A 48 -15.70 13.48 -7.42
C ALA A 48 -16.44 12.17 -7.12
N PHE A 49 -17.55 12.23 -6.37
CA PHE A 49 -18.40 11.07 -6.10
C PHE A 49 -19.01 10.49 -7.39
N SER A 50 -19.54 11.34 -8.26
CA SER A 50 -20.12 10.91 -9.53
C SER A 50 -19.08 10.29 -10.46
N GLU A 51 -17.86 10.83 -10.49
CA GLU A 51 -16.75 10.29 -11.26
C GLU A 51 -16.28 8.93 -10.70
N ALA A 52 -16.21 8.79 -9.38
CA ALA A 52 -15.91 7.52 -8.73
C ALA A 52 -16.99 6.47 -9.01
N GLN A 53 -18.26 6.88 -9.02
CA GLN A 53 -19.39 6.02 -9.39
C GLN A 53 -19.29 5.54 -10.84
N LEU A 54 -19.07 6.46 -11.78
CA LEU A 54 -18.94 6.15 -13.21
C LEU A 54 -17.76 5.21 -13.48
N ARG A 55 -16.68 5.34 -12.71
CA ARG A 55 -15.50 4.46 -12.80
C ARG A 55 -15.62 3.16 -11.99
N GLY A 56 -16.74 2.90 -11.34
CA GLY A 56 -16.93 1.72 -10.50
C GLY A 56 -16.02 1.67 -9.27
N LYS A 57 -15.41 2.79 -8.88
CA LYS A 57 -14.47 2.91 -7.75
C LYS A 57 -15.15 3.19 -6.40
N LEU A 58 -16.48 3.12 -6.36
CA LEU A 58 -17.24 3.27 -5.10
C LEU A 58 -17.01 2.10 -4.15
N LYS A 59 -16.75 0.91 -4.69
CA LYS A 59 -16.46 -0.28 -3.88
C LYS A 59 -14.99 -0.26 -3.51
N LEU A 60 -14.69 -0.48 -2.23
CA LEU A 60 -13.34 -0.81 -1.81
C LEU A 60 -12.96 -2.12 -2.52
N PRO A 61 -11.79 -2.22 -3.18
CA PRO A 61 -11.34 -3.49 -3.74
C PRO A 61 -11.32 -4.55 -2.64
N ASP A 62 -11.68 -5.79 -3.01
CA ASP A 62 -11.69 -6.91 -2.08
C ASP A 62 -10.31 -7.04 -1.45
N ASN A 63 -10.23 -6.78 -0.14
CA ASN A 63 -8.98 -6.85 0.58
C ASN A 63 -8.58 -8.33 0.68
N PRO A 64 -7.48 -8.77 0.04
CA PRO A 64 -7.12 -10.18 0.00
C PRO A 64 -6.67 -10.73 1.36
N TYR A 65 -6.41 -9.85 2.34
CA TYR A 65 -5.94 -10.20 3.68
C TYR A 65 -7.07 -10.36 4.71
N ILE A 66 -8.34 -10.21 4.30
CA ILE A 66 -9.50 -10.49 5.18
C ILE A 66 -9.59 -11.99 5.51
N PRO A 67 -10.21 -12.39 6.63
CA PRO A 67 -10.51 -13.80 6.89
C PRO A 67 -11.33 -14.41 5.74
N GLY A 68 -10.89 -15.56 5.23
CA GLY A 68 -11.41 -16.20 4.02
C GLY A 68 -10.84 -15.67 2.70
N GLY A 69 -9.96 -14.66 2.75
CA GLY A 69 -9.30 -14.07 1.58
C GLY A 69 -8.11 -14.89 1.07
N SER A 70 -7.73 -14.69 -0.18
CA SER A 70 -6.62 -15.43 -0.83
C SER A 70 -5.25 -15.25 -0.16
N LYS A 71 -5.08 -14.17 0.61
CA LYS A 71 -3.86 -13.85 1.36
C LYS A 71 -4.14 -13.74 2.85
N GLU A 72 -5.18 -14.39 3.37
CA GLU A 72 -5.50 -14.37 4.80
C GLU A 72 -4.32 -14.85 5.66
N ASP A 73 -3.49 -15.74 5.12
CA ASP A 73 -2.34 -16.31 5.81
C ASP A 73 -1.13 -15.38 5.85
N LEU A 74 -1.13 -14.30 5.07
CA LEU A 74 0.00 -13.39 4.96
C LEU A 74 -0.23 -12.14 5.80
N ASP A 75 0.83 -11.63 6.39
CA ASP A 75 0.83 -10.32 6.99
C ASP A 75 0.94 -9.25 5.88
N PRO A 76 0.00 -8.30 5.79
CA PRO A 76 0.05 -7.24 4.78
C PRO A 76 1.26 -6.31 4.93
N TYR A 77 1.84 -6.20 6.13
CA TYR A 77 2.98 -5.32 6.38
C TYR A 77 4.32 -5.97 6.03
N THR A 78 4.53 -7.22 6.45
CA THR A 78 5.81 -7.93 6.24
C THR A 78 5.81 -8.84 5.01
N GLY A 79 4.64 -9.20 4.48
CA GLY A 79 4.49 -10.20 3.43
C GLY A 79 4.81 -11.64 3.88
N GLN A 80 5.08 -11.85 5.17
CA GLN A 80 5.40 -13.17 5.72
C GLN A 80 4.13 -13.92 6.12
N GLY A 81 4.22 -15.26 6.15
CA GLY A 81 3.16 -16.10 6.70
C GLY A 81 2.94 -15.80 8.19
N LYS A 82 1.69 -15.64 8.60
CA LYS A 82 1.31 -15.48 10.01
C LYS A 82 1.86 -16.66 10.82
N PHE A 83 2.42 -16.37 11.99
CA PHE A 83 3.06 -17.37 12.87
C PHE A 83 2.17 -18.59 13.16
N SER A 84 0.85 -18.38 13.29
CA SER A 84 -0.14 -19.44 13.51
C SER A 84 -0.22 -20.42 12.33
N VAL A 85 -0.11 -19.93 11.11
CA VAL A 85 -0.15 -20.72 9.86
C VAL A 85 1.14 -21.50 9.69
N ALA A 86 2.29 -20.86 9.94
CA ALA A 86 3.60 -21.52 9.89
C ALA A 86 3.68 -22.70 10.88
N LYS A 87 3.13 -22.54 12.09
CA LYS A 87 3.07 -23.61 13.10
C LYS A 87 2.14 -24.76 12.71
N LYS A 88 0.99 -24.46 12.08
CA LYS A 88 0.09 -25.50 11.51
C LYS A 88 0.80 -26.30 10.42
N ARG A 89 1.40 -25.64 9.42
CA ARG A 89 2.12 -26.31 8.33
C ARG A 89 3.29 -27.17 8.84
N ALA A 90 4.00 -26.72 9.87
CA ALA A 90 5.06 -27.50 10.50
C ALA A 90 4.56 -28.75 11.23
N ASN A 91 3.39 -28.69 11.86
CA ASN A 91 2.74 -29.84 12.48
C ASN A 91 2.18 -30.82 11.43
N ASP A 92 1.62 -30.31 10.34
CA ASP A 92 1.11 -31.14 9.23
C ASP A 92 2.25 -31.86 8.49
N ALA A 93 3.39 -31.20 8.30
CA ALA A 93 4.59 -31.82 7.73
C ALA A 93 5.14 -32.95 8.62
N LYS A 94 5.11 -32.78 9.95
CA LYS A 94 5.53 -33.81 10.91
C LYS A 94 4.58 -35.01 10.94
N SER A 95 3.27 -34.79 10.75
CA SER A 95 2.30 -35.91 10.75
C SER A 95 2.43 -36.78 9.50
N GLN A 96 2.73 -36.19 8.34
CA GLN A 96 2.97 -36.93 7.09
C GLN A 96 4.24 -37.79 7.16
N GLN A 97 5.31 -37.29 7.78
CA GLN A 97 6.56 -38.04 7.93
C GLN A 97 6.41 -39.27 8.83
N ASN A 98 5.52 -39.21 9.83
CA ASN A 98 5.26 -40.33 10.74
C ASN A 98 4.43 -41.45 10.07
N ASN A 99 3.73 -41.15 8.98
CA ASN A 99 2.91 -42.14 8.25
C ASN A 99 3.70 -42.88 7.16
N GLN A 100 4.81 -42.32 6.68
CA GLN A 100 5.72 -43.01 5.75
C GLN A 100 6.62 -44.04 6.45
N ASN A 101 6.79 -43.95 7.78
CA ASN A 101 7.64 -44.86 8.54
C ASN A 101 6.94 -46.17 8.97
N GLN A 102 5.73 -46.45 8.44
CA GLN A 102 4.98 -47.69 8.72
C GLN A 102 4.77 -48.60 7.50
N GLN A 103 5.32 -48.27 6.32
CA GLN A 103 5.25 -49.16 5.16
C GLN A 103 6.60 -49.24 4.45
N GLY A 104 7.21 -50.44 4.51
CA GLY A 104 8.25 -50.84 3.55
C GLY A 104 9.62 -51.14 4.14
N GLY A 105 9.70 -52.11 5.06
CA GLY A 105 10.95 -52.79 5.33
C GLY A 105 11.24 -53.85 4.27
N SER A 106 12.27 -53.64 3.45
CA SER A 106 13.18 -54.70 3.00
C SER A 106 14.46 -54.06 2.45
N CYS A 107 15.50 -54.12 3.29
CA CYS A 107 16.88 -53.86 2.91
C CYS A 107 17.31 -54.92 1.89
N TRP A 108 17.90 -54.51 0.77
CA TRP A 108 18.71 -55.37 -0.08
C TRP A 108 20.13 -54.80 -0.16
N GLU A 109 21.10 -55.68 -0.01
CA GLU A 109 22.55 -55.48 0.02
C GLU A 109 23.16 -56.63 -0.83
N PRO A 110 24.39 -56.49 -1.32
CA PRO A 110 24.87 -55.67 -2.44
C PRO A 110 24.72 -56.35 -3.82
#